data_AF-A0A176J0S9-F1
#
_entry.id   AF-A0A176J0S9-F1
#
_cell.length_a   1.000
_cell.length_b   1.000
_cell.length_c   1.000
_cell.angle_alpha   90.00
_cell.angle_beta   90.00
_cell.angle_gamma   90.00
#
_symmetry.space_group_name_H-M   'P 1'
#
loop_
_entity.id
_entity.type
_entity.pdbx_description
1 polymer ?
#
loop_
_entity_poly.entity_id
_entity_poly.type
_entity_poly.pdbx_seq_one_letter_code
_entity_poly.pdbx_strand_id
1 'polypeptide(L)' 'MPPSEDFQLVNFDMIWQAAGPLIITAVTVLVIAVIALIGLSKIQGGLRKDLARIVCILVVIFGAIVSLYVSSNLWSI' A
#
# COMPACT_ATOMS: atom_id res chain seq x y z
N MET A 1 38.77 -27.40 9.42
CA MET A 1 37.53 -27.06 10.14
C MET A 1 36.84 -26.00 9.29
N PRO A 2 35.82 -26.32 8.49
CA PRO A 2 35.09 -25.30 7.76
C PRO A 2 34.44 -24.35 8.79
N PRO A 3 34.38 -23.03 8.49
CA PRO A 3 33.73 -22.08 9.39
C PRO A 3 32.29 -22.52 9.62
N SER A 4 31.84 -22.41 10.87
CA SER A 4 30.47 -22.64 11.28
C SER A 4 29.56 -21.85 10.35
N GLU A 5 28.85 -22.55 9.47
CA GLU A 5 27.72 -21.99 8.74
C GLU A 5 26.70 -21.60 9.80
N ASP A 6 26.73 -20.33 10.19
CA ASP A 6 25.68 -19.71 10.97
C ASP A 6 24.40 -19.94 10.18
N PHE A 7 23.65 -20.94 10.61
CA PHE A 7 22.34 -21.28 10.09
C PHE A 7 21.47 -20.03 10.30
N GLN A 8 21.39 -19.17 9.28
CA GLN A 8 20.42 -18.09 9.23
C GLN A 8 19.05 -18.74 9.07
N LEU A 9 18.51 -19.24 10.18
CA LEU A 9 17.22 -19.92 10.30
C LEU A 9 16.06 -19.06 9.77
N VAL A 10 16.27 -17.75 9.65
CA VAL A 10 15.33 -16.79 9.08
C VAL A 10 16.09 -15.91 8.09
N ASN A 11 15.89 -16.17 6.80
CA ASN A 11 16.39 -15.31 5.73
C ASN A 11 15.43 -14.13 5.54
N PHE A 12 15.69 -13.03 6.26
CA PHE A 12 14.87 -11.82 6.23
C PHE A 12 14.78 -11.20 4.83
N ASP A 13 15.78 -11.43 3.97
CA ASP A 13 15.77 -10.95 2.59
C ASP A 13 14.68 -11.63 1.76
N MET A 14 14.50 -12.95 1.90
CA MET A 14 13.42 -13.69 1.25
C MET A 14 12.04 -13.27 1.76
N ILE A 15 11.91 -13.07 3.08
CA ILE A 15 10.65 -12.60 3.67
C ILE A 15 10.32 -11.21 3.16
N TRP A 16 11.33 -10.32 3.08
CA TRP A 16 11.15 -8.98 2.56
C TRP A 16 10.83 -8.95 1.07
N GLN A 17 11.40 -9.86 0.27
CA GLN A 17 11.05 -9.95 -1.14
C GLN A 17 9.60 -10.39 -1.38
N ALA A 18 9.07 -11.28 -0.55
CA ALA A 18 7.68 -11.72 -0.66
C ALA A 18 6.68 -10.73 -0.04
N ALA A 19 7.01 -10.18 1.13
CA ALA A 19 6.08 -9.34 1.92
C ALA A 19 6.22 -7.84 1.64
N GLY A 20 7.37 -7.38 1.15
CA GLY A 20 7.66 -5.96 0.87
C GLY A 20 6.61 -5.28 -0.03
N PRO A 21 6.26 -5.86 -1.20
CA PRO A 21 5.18 -5.36 -2.06
C PRO A 21 3.84 -5.16 -1.33
N LEU A 22 3.48 -6.13 -0.48
CA LEU A 22 2.22 -6.10 0.27
C LEU A 22 2.24 -5.04 1.38
N ILE A 23 3.36 -4.91 2.10
CA ILE A 23 3.54 -3.92 3.15
C ILE A 23 3.49 -2.50 2.55
N ILE A 24 4.20 -2.26 1.44
CA ILE A 24 4.20 -0.96 0.76
C ILE A 24 2.80 -0.61 0.25
N THR A 25 2.10 -1.59 -0.33
CA THR A 25 0.72 -1.39 -0.79
C THR A 25 -0.23 -1.10 0.36
N ALA A 26 -0.14 -1.83 1.46
CA ALA A 26 -0.97 -1.59 2.64
C ALA A 26 -0.74 -0.18 3.23
N VAL A 27 0.52 0.26 3.36
CA VAL A 27 0.85 1.60 3.86
C VAL A 27 0.34 2.68 2.91
N THR A 28 0.52 2.50 1.60
CA THR A 28 0.07 3.47 0.59
C THR A 28 -1.45 3.63 0.62
N VAL A 29 -2.19 2.51 0.66
CA VAL A 29 -3.66 2.52 0.77
C VAL A 29 -4.11 3.22 2.05
N LEU A 30 -3.43 2.96 3.18
CA LEU A 30 -3.76 3.58 4.46
C LEU A 30 -3.57 5.10 4.42
N VAL A 31 -2.47 5.59 3.84
CA VAL A 31 -2.22 7.03 3.68
C VAL A 31 -3.29 7.68 2.81
N ILE A 32 -3.63 7.08 1.68
CA ILE A 32 -4.68 7.61 0.78
C ILE A 32 -6.04 7.64 1.50
N ALA A 33 -6.38 6.57 2.23
CA ALA A 33 -7.63 6.50 2.98
C ALA A 33 -7.73 7.57 4.08
N VAL A 34 -6.64 7.86 4.78
CA VAL A 34 -6.59 8.92 5.80
C VAL A 34 -6.79 10.30 5.16
N ILE A 35 -6.10 10.59 4.05
CA ILE A 35 -6.26 11.86 3.31
C ILE A 35 -7.70 12.01 2.83
N ALA A 36 -8.28 10.94 2.29
CA ALA A 36 -9.68 10.91 1.85
C ALA A 36 -10.65 11.20 3.00
N LEU A 37 -10.48 10.56 4.17
CA LEU A 37 -11.32 10.81 5.35
C LEU A 37 -11.22 12.25 5.85
N ILE A 38 -10.01 12.82 5.90
CA ILE A 38 -9.80 14.22 6.29
C ILE A 38 -10.49 15.15 5.28
N GLY A 39 -10.33 14.90 3.97
CA GLY A 39 -10.99 15.67 2.92
C GLY A 39 -12.52 15.63 3.02
N LEU A 40 -13.09 14.44 3.24
CA LEU A 40 -14.53 14.23 3.45
C LEU A 40 -15.05 14.90 4.73
N SER A 41 -14.24 14.95 5.80
CA SER A 41 -14.62 15.59 7.06
C SER A 41 -14.80 17.11 6.95
N LYS A 42 -14.15 17.74 5.95
CA LYS A 42 -14.23 19.19 5.72
C LYS A 42 -15.41 19.60 4.82
N ILE A 43 -16.12 18.65 4.21
CA ILE A 43 -17.24 18.94 3.32
C ILE A 43 -18.55 18.89 4.11
N GLN A 44 -19.18 20.07 4.26
CA GLN A 44 -20.54 20.17 4.81
C GLN A 44 -21.53 19.45 3.88
N GLY A 45 -22.45 18.68 4.46
CA GLY A 45 -23.27 17.69 3.77
C GLY A 45 -24.07 18.22 2.58
N GLY A 46 -24.40 17.32 1.64
CA GLY A 46 -25.11 17.60 0.39
C GLY A 46 -24.47 16.88 -0.80
N LEU A 47 -24.92 17.21 -2.01
CA LEU A 47 -24.48 16.57 -3.27
C LEU A 47 -22.94 16.55 -3.45
N ARG A 48 -22.25 17.57 -2.94
CA ARG A 48 -20.78 17.67 -2.98
C ARG A 48 -20.08 16.63 -2.11
N LYS A 49 -20.69 16.22 -1.00
CA LYS A 49 -20.16 15.18 -0.11
C LYS A 49 -20.24 13.81 -0.77
N ASP A 50 -21.36 13.51 -1.44
CA ASP A 50 -21.54 12.24 -2.14
C ASP A 50 -20.60 12.13 -3.34
N LEU A 51 -20.45 13.21 -4.11
CA LEU A 51 -19.50 13.26 -5.21
C LEU A 51 -18.04 13.10 -4.72
N ALA A 52 -17.66 13.80 -3.65
CA ALA A 52 -16.34 13.65 -3.05
C ALA A 52 -16.08 12.24 -2.51
N ARG A 53 -17.13 11.56 -2.01
CA ARG A 53 -17.04 10.16 -1.56
C ARG A 53 -16.75 9.22 -2.73
N ILE A 54 -17.45 9.38 -3.85
CA ILE A 54 -17.22 8.59 -5.07
C ILE A 54 -15.79 8.81 -5.59
N VAL A 55 -15.35 10.07 -5.67
CA VAL A 55 -13.98 10.38 -6.10
C VAL A 55 -12.93 9.78 -5.16
N CYS A 56 -13.15 9.84 -3.84
CA CYS A 56 -12.24 9.20 -2.88
C CYS A 56 -12.15 7.69 -3.08
N ILE A 57 -13.28 7.01 -3.31
CA ILE A 57 -13.30 5.56 -3.59
C ILE A 57 -12.49 5.27 -4.86
N LEU A 58 -12.68 6.05 -5.93
CA LEU A 58 -11.92 5.91 -7.17
C LEU A 58 -10.42 6.12 -6.96
N VAL A 59 -10.02 7.13 -6.17
CA VAL A 59 -8.61 7.40 -5.86
C VAL A 59 -7.98 6.27 -5.05
N VAL A 60 -8.71 5.66 -4.10
CA VAL A 60 -8.22 4.50 -3.36
C VAL A 60 -8.03 3.29 -4.28
N ILE A 61 -9.00 3.00 -5.15
CA ILE A 61 -8.90 1.89 -6.12
C ILE A 61 -7.73 2.13 -7.09
N PHE A 62 -7.63 3.33 -7.65
CA PHE A 62 -6.57 3.67 -8.58
C PHE A 62 -5.19 3.65 -7.89
N GLY A 63 -5.10 4.17 -6.67
CA GLY A 63 -3.89 4.12 -5.86
C GLY A 63 -3.47 2.70 -5.52
N ALA A 64 -4.41 1.80 -5.24
CA ALA A 64 -4.12 0.38 -5.02
C ALA A 64 -3.59 -0.29 -6.30
N ILE A 65 -4.20 -0.02 -7.46
CA ILE A 65 -3.75 -0.57 -8.75
C ILE A 65 -2.35 -0.05 -9.10
N VAL A 66 -2.11 1.27 -8.97
CA VAL A 66 -0.79 1.87 -9.24
C VAL A 66 0.24 1.34 -8.25
N SER A 67 -0.09 1.22 -6.98
CA SER A 67 0.82 0.65 -5.97
C SER A 67 1.18 -0.80 -6.29
N LEU A 68 0.20 -1.63 -6.68
CA LEU A 68 0.45 -3.00 -7.11
C LEU A 68 1.31 -3.05 -8.38
N TYR A 69 1.04 -2.17 -9.35
CA TYR A 69 1.81 -2.09 -10.60
C TYR A 69 3.26 -1.62 -10.39
N VAL A 70 3.46 -0.63 -9.52
CA VAL A 70 4.82 -0.16 -9.16
C VAL A 70 5.53 -1.25 -8.37
N SER A 71 4.84 -1.91 -7.44
CA SER A 71 5.42 -3.01 -6.65
C SER A 71 5.77 -4.20 -7.54
N SER A 72 4.94 -4.57 -8.51
CA SER A 72 5.24 -5.66 -9.44
C SER A 72 6.44 -5.34 -10.34
N ASN A 73 6.56 -4.09 -10.82
CA ASN A 73 7.73 -3.66 -11.60
C ASN A 73 9.01 -3.64 -10.76
N LEU A 74 8.96 -3.16 -9.51
CA LEU A 74 10.13 -3.11 -8.62
C LEU A 74 10.61 -4.52 -8.24
N TRP A 75 9.68 -5.46 -8.08
CA TRP A 75 9.99 -6.85 -7.74
C TRP A 75 10.10 -7.79 -8.93
N SER A 76 9.96 -7.28 -10.16
CA SER A 76 10.05 -8.06 -11.42
C SER A 76 9.19 -9.34 -11.42
N ILE A 77 8.00 -9.27 -10.80
CA ILE A 77 6.95 -10.31 -10.89
C ILE A 77 6.26 -10.22 -12.24
#